data_AF-A0A4U2DKJ3-F1
#
_entry.id   AF-A0A4U2DKJ3-F1
#
_cell.length_a   1.000
_cell.length_b   1.000
_cell.length_c   1.000
_cell.angle_alpha   90.00
_cell.angle_beta   90.00
_cell.angle_gamma   90.00
#
_symmetry.space_group_name_H-M   'P 1'
#
loop_
_entity.id
_entity.type
_entity.pdbx_description
1 polymer ?
#
loop_
_entity_poly.entity_id
_entity_poly.type
_entity_poly.pdbx_seq_one_letter_code
_entity_poly.pdbx_strand_id
1 'polypeptide(L)'
;MESIKGKVENLRFSTEASGENSSNQIAVFSINGQYIECKSSESIFIEEGDTFAAVGKIKNNVFKVVTYKNITKNIVMTDCSKSYMAWGLMLFVVGTIFLYMYIGAIFMVFGGLIIKGSRDLVAANKLLQEIE
;
A
#
# COMPACT_ATOMS: atom_id res chain seq x y z
N MET A 1 -2.31 -9.06 -9.12
CA MET A 1 -1.49 -8.83 -7.93
C MET A 1 -0.64 -10.05 -7.78
N GLU A 2 0.59 -9.89 -7.37
CA GLU A 2 1.54 -10.97 -7.20
C GLU A 2 2.09 -10.94 -5.79
N SER A 3 2.56 -12.09 -5.35
CA SER A 3 3.12 -12.30 -4.03
C SER A 3 4.55 -12.79 -4.13
N ILE A 4 5.43 -12.27 -3.28
CA ILE A 4 6.81 -12.72 -3.18
C ILE A 4 7.16 -13.00 -1.72
N LYS A 5 7.89 -14.10 -1.50
CA LYS A 5 8.40 -14.51 -0.18
C LYS A 5 9.87 -14.89 -0.33
N GLY A 6 10.70 -14.41 0.58
CA GLY A 6 12.12 -14.78 0.61
C GLY A 6 12.92 -13.92 1.55
N LYS A 7 14.26 -14.01 1.45
CA LYS A 7 15.18 -13.20 2.25
C LYS A 7 15.46 -11.87 1.57
N VAL A 8 15.51 -10.82 2.38
CA VAL A 8 15.89 -9.48 1.95
C VAL A 8 17.40 -9.43 1.72
N GLU A 9 17.81 -8.99 0.54
CA GLU A 9 19.19 -8.76 0.14
C GLU A 9 19.33 -7.33 -0.41
N ASN A 10 20.52 -6.73 -0.31
CA ASN A 10 20.82 -5.41 -0.90
C ASN A 10 19.88 -4.28 -0.44
N LEU A 11 19.54 -4.24 0.85
CA LEU A 11 18.62 -3.27 1.42
C LEU A 11 19.19 -1.84 1.37
N ARG A 12 18.42 -0.91 0.80
CA ARG A 12 18.73 0.52 0.75
C ARG A 12 17.51 1.33 1.17
N PHE A 13 17.73 2.27 2.09
CA PHE A 13 16.71 3.24 2.49
C PHE A 13 16.94 4.58 1.79
N SER A 14 15.85 5.19 1.35
CA SER A 14 15.80 6.55 0.82
C SER A 14 14.58 7.25 1.40
N THR A 15 14.68 8.55 1.63
CA THR A 15 13.55 9.36 2.07
C THR A 15 13.17 10.31 0.93
N GLU A 16 11.97 10.13 0.38
CA GLU A 16 11.38 11.11 -0.52
C GLU A 16 10.66 12.17 0.32
N ALA A 17 11.29 13.33 0.45
CA ALA A 17 10.62 14.52 0.98
C ALA A 17 9.70 15.10 -0.09
N SER A 18 8.39 14.97 0.10
CA SER A 18 7.39 15.72 -0.66
C SER A 18 7.12 17.02 0.11
N GLY A 19 7.25 18.17 -0.55
CA GLY A 19 7.19 19.50 0.10
C GLY A 19 5.99 19.67 1.06
N GLU A 20 6.24 20.43 2.14
CA GLU A 20 5.34 20.70 3.28
C GLU A 20 4.79 19.43 3.96
N ASN A 21 5.56 18.90 4.93
CA ASN A 21 5.10 17.99 6.00
C ASN A 21 4.78 16.53 5.66
N SER A 22 5.13 16.01 4.47
CA SER A 22 5.02 14.56 4.18
C SER A 22 6.33 13.94 3.68
N SER A 23 7.03 13.22 4.56
CA SER A 23 8.18 12.40 4.20
C SER A 23 7.73 10.97 3.92
N ASN A 24 7.82 10.52 2.68
CA ASN A 24 7.64 9.11 2.36
C ASN A 24 8.98 8.40 2.53
N GLN A 25 9.00 7.34 3.32
CA GLN A 25 10.14 6.43 3.39
C GLN A 25 10.03 5.43 2.25
N ILE A 26 11.15 5.23 1.56
CA ILE A 26 11.28 4.27 0.48
C ILE A 26 12.39 3.30 0.86
N ALA A 27 12.06 2.02 0.91
CA ALA A 27 13.02 0.95 1.00
C ALA A 27 13.09 0.22 -0.34
N VAL A 28 14.30 0.07 -0.88
CA VAL A 28 14.57 -0.71 -2.08
C VAL A 28 15.46 -1.88 -1.69
N PHE A 29 15.07 -3.08 -2.05
CA PHE A 29 15.81 -4.31 -1.75
C PHE A 29 15.56 -5.36 -2.83
N SER A 30 16.31 -6.46 -2.80
CA SER A 30 16.09 -7.60 -3.67
C SER A 30 15.64 -8.82 -2.88
N ILE A 31 14.71 -9.59 -3.43
CA ILE A 31 14.38 -10.95 -2.97
C ILE A 31 14.50 -11.89 -4.15
N ASN A 32 15.28 -12.97 -4.01
CA ASN A 32 15.52 -13.96 -5.07
C ASN A 32 15.97 -13.31 -6.40
N GLY A 33 16.79 -12.24 -6.34
CA GLY A 33 17.26 -11.49 -7.51
C GLY A 33 16.25 -10.51 -8.14
N GLN A 34 15.03 -10.39 -7.60
CA GLN A 34 14.03 -9.44 -8.07
C GLN A 34 14.05 -8.16 -7.22
N TYR A 35 14.13 -6.99 -7.86
CA TYR A 35 14.08 -5.69 -7.17
C TYR A 35 12.67 -5.35 -6.69
N ILE A 36 12.59 -4.97 -5.42
CA ILE A 36 11.38 -4.64 -4.68
C ILE A 36 11.50 -3.21 -4.17
N GLU A 37 10.45 -2.43 -4.42
CA GLU A 37 10.31 -1.06 -3.93
C GLU A 37 9.12 -1.03 -2.95
N CYS A 38 9.42 -0.72 -1.70
CA CYS A 38 8.45 -0.51 -0.64
C CYS A 38 8.40 0.98 -0.31
N LYS A 39 7.25 1.61 -0.53
CA LYS A 39 7.02 3.03 -0.24
C LYS A 39 5.93 3.14 0.81
N SER A 40 6.20 3.87 1.88
CA SER A 40 5.28 4.04 3.00
C SER A 40 5.39 5.46 3.56
N SER A 41 4.27 6.00 4.02
CA SER A 41 4.24 7.25 4.81
C SER A 41 4.65 7.03 6.27
N GLU A 42 4.58 5.80 6.74
CA GLU A 42 5.04 5.36 8.07
C GLU A 42 6.44 4.74 8.01
N SER A 43 7.09 4.62 9.17
CA SER A 43 8.44 4.06 9.27
C SER A 43 8.53 2.61 8.79
N ILE A 44 9.49 2.33 7.90
CA ILE A 44 9.71 0.98 7.36
C ILE A 44 10.70 0.23 8.26
N PHE A 45 10.25 -0.87 8.87
CA PHE A 45 11.08 -1.74 9.72
C PHE A 45 11.49 -3.02 8.99
N ILE A 46 12.61 -2.97 8.27
CA ILE A 46 13.18 -4.08 7.51
C ILE A 46 14.69 -4.12 7.77
N GLU A 47 15.26 -5.31 7.94
CA GLU A 47 16.72 -5.50 7.99
C GLU A 47 17.19 -6.48 6.91
N GLU A 48 18.46 -6.39 6.53
CA GLU A 48 19.05 -7.32 5.58
C GLU A 48 19.14 -8.72 6.20
N GLY A 49 18.76 -9.74 5.43
CA GLY A 49 18.65 -11.12 5.90
C GLY A 49 17.29 -11.48 6.53
N ASP A 50 16.39 -10.52 6.75
CA ASP A 50 15.04 -10.80 7.23
C ASP A 50 14.24 -11.63 6.23
N THR A 51 13.39 -12.51 6.76
CA THR A 51 12.42 -13.23 5.91
C THR A 51 11.18 -12.36 5.75
N PHE A 52 10.87 -12.05 4.50
CA PHE A 52 9.87 -11.07 4.13
C PHE A 52 8.84 -11.68 3.18
N ALA A 53 7.58 -11.37 3.41
CA ALA A 53 6.48 -11.68 2.50
C ALA A 53 5.79 -10.38 2.08
N ALA A 54 5.66 -10.17 0.78
CA ALA A 54 5.12 -8.95 0.20
C ALA A 54 4.06 -9.28 -0.86
N VAL A 55 3.03 -8.46 -0.92
CA VAL A 55 2.05 -8.50 -2.00
C VAL A 55 2.05 -7.16 -2.72
N GLY A 56 2.09 -7.21 -4.04
CA GLY A 56 2.31 -6.03 -4.86
C GLY A 56 1.91 -6.20 -6.32
N LYS A 57 2.37 -5.25 -7.13
CA LYS A 57 2.24 -5.27 -8.59
C LYS A 57 3.59 -4.96 -9.21
N ILE A 58 3.99 -5.71 -10.23
CA ILE A 58 5.16 -5.37 -11.04
C ILE A 58 4.81 -4.17 -11.92
N LYS A 59 5.61 -3.10 -11.82
CA LYS A 59 5.53 -1.92 -12.69
C LYS A 59 6.94 -1.53 -13.11
N ASN A 60 7.17 -1.41 -14.42
CA ASN A 60 8.49 -1.08 -14.98
C ASN A 60 9.61 -2.02 -14.49
N ASN A 61 9.35 -3.33 -14.42
CA ASN A 61 10.29 -4.35 -13.95
C ASN A 61 10.68 -4.26 -12.46
N VAL A 62 10.02 -3.38 -11.69
CA VAL A 62 10.17 -3.25 -10.24
C VAL A 62 8.91 -3.75 -9.56
N PHE A 63 9.06 -4.58 -8.53
CA PHE A 63 7.94 -5.04 -7.72
C PHE A 63 7.55 -3.96 -6.71
N LYS A 64 6.45 -3.24 -6.97
CA LYS A 64 5.93 -2.23 -6.05
C LYS A 64 5.07 -2.90 -4.99
N VAL A 65 5.52 -2.83 -3.75
CA VAL A 65 4.84 -3.41 -2.58
C VAL A 65 3.62 -2.57 -2.22
N VAL A 66 2.50 -3.25 -1.95
CA VAL A 66 1.26 -2.66 -1.49
C VAL A 66 1.02 -2.98 -0.01
N THR A 67 1.36 -4.20 0.41
CA THR A 67 1.31 -4.63 1.82
C THR A 67 2.41 -5.64 2.06
N TYR A 68 2.97 -5.65 3.26
CA TYR A 68 4.02 -6.59 3.61
C TYR A 68 3.95 -7.07 5.05
N LYS A 69 4.56 -8.23 5.28
CA LYS A 69 4.78 -8.82 6.59
C LYS A 69 6.24 -9.23 6.72
N ASN A 70 6.90 -8.67 7.71
CA ASN A 70 8.20 -9.14 8.15
C ASN A 70 7.98 -10.35 9.07
N ILE A 71 8.37 -11.54 8.61
CA ILE A 71 8.16 -12.80 9.33
C ILE A 71 9.13 -12.90 10.52
N THR A 72 10.36 -12.40 10.39
CA THR A 72 11.36 -12.44 11.47
C THR A 72 10.92 -11.62 12.67
N LYS A 73 10.39 -10.42 12.43
CA LYS A 73 10.00 -9.47 13.49
C LYS A 73 8.51 -9.52 13.85
N ASN A 74 7.73 -10.33 13.13
CA ASN A 74 6.28 -10.40 13.23
C ASN A 74 5.59 -9.03 13.11
N ILE A 75 6.13 -8.16 12.25
CA ILE A 75 5.57 -6.82 11.99
C ILE A 75 4.79 -6.90 10.68
N VAL A 76 3.49 -6.59 10.76
CA VAL A 76 2.62 -6.44 9.59
C VAL A 76 2.51 -4.96 9.29
N MET A 77 2.89 -4.57 8.08
CA MET A 77 2.68 -3.21 7.61
C MET A 77 1.60 -3.23 6.53
N THR A 78 0.47 -2.65 6.88
CA THR A 78 -0.70 -2.56 6.03
C THR A 78 -1.08 -1.10 5.93
N ASP A 79 -0.93 -0.50 4.75
CA ASP A 79 -1.49 0.83 4.51
C ASP A 79 -2.98 0.81 4.84
N CYS A 80 -3.40 1.81 5.61
CA CYS A 80 -4.61 1.92 6.44
C CYS A 80 -5.96 1.74 5.71
N SER A 81 -6.14 0.58 5.07
CA SER A 81 -7.16 0.30 4.05
C SER A 81 -8.60 0.41 4.55
N LYS A 82 -8.83 0.04 5.81
CA LYS A 82 -10.16 0.11 6.44
C LYS A 82 -10.62 1.56 6.66
N SER A 83 -9.69 2.46 7.03
CA SER A 83 -10.01 3.88 7.25
C SER A 83 -10.39 4.57 5.94
N TYR A 84 -9.58 4.38 4.89
CA TYR A 84 -9.88 4.94 3.57
C TYR A 84 -11.18 4.41 2.95
N MET A 85 -11.51 3.13 3.18
CA MET A 85 -12.78 2.55 2.74
C MET A 85 -13.99 3.25 3.40
N ALA A 86 -13.93 3.53 4.69
CA ALA A 86 -14.98 4.23 5.42
C ALA A 86 -15.16 5.68 4.93
N TRP A 87 -14.05 6.40 4.72
CA TRP A 87 -14.07 7.76 4.18
C TRP A 87 -14.64 7.81 2.75
N GLY A 88 -14.26 6.88 1.88
CA GLY A 88 -14.80 6.79 0.53
C GLY A 88 -16.31 6.55 0.50
N LEU A 89 -16.81 5.69 1.39
CA LEU A 89 -18.25 5.41 1.51
C LEU A 89 -19.03 6.62 2.03
N MET A 90 -18.49 7.33 3.02
CA MET A 90 -19.10 8.57 3.55
C MET A 90 -19.22 9.64 2.45
N LEU A 91 -18.16 9.88 1.68
CA LEU A 91 -18.17 10.84 0.57
C LEU A 91 -19.17 10.45 -0.53
N PHE A 92 -19.34 9.16 -0.78
CA PHE A 92 -20.30 8.67 -1.77
C PHE A 92 -21.76 8.91 -1.33
N VAL A 93 -22.07 8.67 -0.04
CA VAL A 93 -23.39 8.95 0.54
C VAL A 93 -23.68 10.46 0.54
N VAL A 94 -22.73 11.29 0.98
CA VAL A 94 -22.85 12.75 0.95
C VAL A 94 -23.02 13.24 -0.49
N GLY A 95 -22.25 12.70 -1.45
CA GLY A 95 -22.38 13.04 -2.86
C GLY A 95 -23.75 12.70 -3.45
N THR A 96 -24.38 11.62 -2.98
CA THR A 96 -25.75 11.25 -3.38
C THR A 96 -26.77 12.25 -2.85
N ILE A 97 -26.62 12.70 -1.59
CA ILE A 97 -27.50 13.70 -0.97
C ILE A 97 -27.39 15.04 -1.72
N PHE A 98 -26.18 15.48 -2.05
CA PHE A 98 -25.92 16.75 -2.74
C PHE A 98 -25.94 16.66 -4.27
N LEU A 99 -26.44 15.56 -4.84
CA LEU A 99 -26.52 15.35 -6.30
C LEU A 99 -27.30 16.48 -6.98
N TYR A 100 -28.37 16.95 -6.35
CA TYR A 100 -29.23 18.01 -6.87
C TYR A 100 -28.52 19.35 -7.08
N MET A 101 -27.37 19.57 -6.42
CA MET A 101 -26.56 20.78 -6.57
C MET A 101 -25.44 20.64 -7.62
N TYR A 102 -25.41 19.56 -8.42
CA TYR A 102 -24.33 19.17 -9.34
C TYR A 102 -22.96 18.91 -8.69
N ILE A 103 -22.65 19.56 -7.57
CA ILE A 103 -21.47 19.34 -6.71
C ILE A 103 -21.40 17.89 -6.21
N GLY A 104 -22.54 17.24 -5.97
CA GLY A 104 -22.59 15.84 -5.55
C GLY A 104 -21.93 14.85 -6.52
N ALA A 105 -21.91 15.16 -7.82
CA ALA A 105 -21.23 14.32 -8.82
C ALA A 105 -19.71 14.26 -8.59
N ILE A 106 -19.10 15.37 -8.19
CA ILE A 106 -17.66 15.44 -7.88
C ILE A 106 -17.34 14.55 -6.67
N PHE A 107 -18.16 14.64 -5.62
CA PHE A 107 -18.01 13.84 -4.41
C PHE A 107 -18.18 12.33 -4.67
N MET A 108 -19.11 11.93 -5.54
CA MET A 108 -19.27 10.52 -5.90
C MET A 108 -18.11 9.98 -6.74
N VAL A 109 -17.59 10.76 -7.70
CA VAL A 109 -16.41 10.35 -8.48
C VAL A 109 -15.20 10.18 -7.55
N PHE A 110 -14.97 11.14 -6.66
CA PHE A 110 -13.85 11.09 -5.72
C PHE A 110 -14.00 9.95 -4.71
N GLY A 111 -15.19 9.76 -4.12
CA GLY A 111 -15.50 8.65 -3.23
C GLY A 111 -15.34 7.29 -3.91
N GLY A 112 -15.76 7.16 -5.17
CA GLY A 112 -15.61 5.95 -5.96
C GLY A 112 -14.13 5.57 -6.21
N LEU A 113 -13.27 6.56 -6.48
CA LEU A 113 -11.83 6.34 -6.63
C LEU A 113 -11.20 5.83 -5.33
N ILE A 114 -11.57 6.42 -4.18
CA ILE A 114 -11.09 6.00 -2.86
C ILE A 114 -11.55 4.58 -2.53
N ILE A 115 -12.80 4.22 -2.84
CA ILE A 115 -13.35 2.87 -2.63
C ILE A 115 -12.61 1.85 -3.51
N LYS A 116 -12.30 2.20 -4.77
CA LYS A 116 -11.54 1.29 -5.64
C LYS A 116 -10.13 1.05 -5.09
N GLY A 117 -9.46 2.11 -4.63
CA GLY A 117 -8.14 1.99 -3.99
C GLY A 117 -8.17 1.10 -2.73
N SER A 118 -9.19 1.24 -1.88
CA SER A 118 -9.30 0.42 -0.67
C SER A 118 -9.59 -1.05 -0.95
N ARG A 119 -10.37 -1.38 -2.00
CA ARG A 119 -10.60 -2.77 -2.43
C ARG A 119 -9.31 -3.45 -2.88
N ASP A 120 -8.46 -2.74 -3.60
CA ASP A 120 -7.14 -3.25 -4.00
C ASP A 120 -6.29 -3.56 -2.76
N LEU A 121 -6.29 -2.69 -1.74
CA LEU A 121 -5.58 -2.95 -0.48
C LEU A 121 -6.13 -4.15 0.30
N VAL A 122 -7.46 -4.30 0.36
CA VAL A 122 -8.10 -5.46 1.03
C VAL A 122 -7.78 -6.76 0.29
N ALA A 123 -7.77 -6.75 -1.04
CA ALA A 123 -7.37 -7.91 -1.83
C ALA A 123 -5.89 -8.27 -1.59
N ALA A 124 -5.01 -7.28 -1.50
CA ALA A 124 -3.60 -7.49 -1.19
C ALA A 124 -3.41 -8.14 0.19
N ASN A 125 -4.17 -7.71 1.20
CA ASN A 125 -4.10 -8.29 2.55
C ASN A 125 -4.60 -9.73 2.60
N LYS A 126 -5.65 -10.07 1.84
CA LYS A 126 -6.12 -11.46 1.75
C LYS A 126 -5.06 -12.37 1.15
N LEU A 127 -4.43 -11.94 0.05
CA LEU A 127 -3.32 -12.69 -0.56
C LEU A 127 -2.16 -12.84 0.43
N LEU A 128 -1.88 -11.81 1.23
CA LEU A 128 -0.82 -11.88 2.25
C LEU A 128 -1.12 -12.96 3.32
N GLN A 129 -2.38 -13.10 3.72
CA GLN A 129 -2.82 -14.13 4.66
C GLN A 129 -2.76 -15.55 4.08
N GLU A 130 -2.87 -15.71 2.76
CA GLU A 130 -2.76 -17.03 2.10
C GLU A 130 -1.30 -17.52 1.95
N ILE A 131 -0.31 -16.64 2.12
CA ILE A 131 1.13 -16.95 2.00
C ILE A 131 1.75 -17.35 3.36
N GLU A 132 0.99 -17.15 4.44
CA GLU A 132 1.29 -17.64 5.79
C GLU A 132 1.18 -19.17 5.87
#